data_AF-A0AAX3NTV2-F1
#
_entry.id   AF-A0AAX3NTV2-F1
#
_cell.length_a   1.000
_cell.length_b   1.000
_cell.length_c   1.000
_cell.angle_alpha   90.00
_cell.angle_beta   90.00
_cell.angle_gamma   90.00
#
_symmetry.space_group_name_H-M   'P 1'
#
loop_
_entity.id
_entity.type
_entity.pdbx_description
1 polymer ?
#
loop_
_entity_poly.entity_id
_entity_poly.type
_entity_poly.pdbx_seq_one_letter_code
_entity_poly.pdbx_strand_id
1 'polypeptide(L)'
;MSSGLSALSSLLLICTVLKVGKCMRHHLTHLRAMDLLMAFLSVISVVLVTARWWGHESLTPQTLQLFYDLDSLICYFFLAHFAYGWLRAPDRTAFFRANWIYLPGSLPMVEQLRWARLLQLWRVYQLFREHPDFWAMFRRERNETTLSGILFLFFLLLGVGSGVMYWIESGQPGSQIETPYDAFWWTLVTLSTVGYGDLVPKTEEGRFVASLLILFGVGLFGAISGFMASIFLQPARESETEKWRHHYNNQQEQLLHELRALRAEVRELKNKP
;
A
#
# COMPACT_ATOMS: atom_id res chain seq x y z
N MET A 1 -28.09 32.24 23.72
CA MET A 1 -27.42 31.21 24.54
C MET A 1 -27.12 29.89 23.81
N SER A 2 -27.43 29.72 22.52
CA SER A 2 -27.20 28.45 21.79
C SER A 2 -25.92 28.38 20.95
N SER A 3 -25.24 29.50 20.67
CA SER A 3 -24.04 29.55 19.81
C SER A 3 -22.72 29.23 20.52
N GLY A 4 -22.67 29.30 21.86
CA GLY A 4 -21.46 28.98 22.63
C GLY A 4 -21.23 27.48 22.86
N LEU A 5 -22.30 26.67 22.90
CA LEU A 5 -22.20 25.22 23.12
C LEU A 5 -21.73 24.44 21.88
N SER A 6 -22.00 24.94 20.66
CA SER A 6 -21.54 24.27 19.44
C SER A 6 -20.02 24.39 19.25
N ALA A 7 -19.44 25.56 19.58
CA ALA A 7 -18.00 25.78 19.49
C ALA A 7 -17.20 24.92 20.48
N LEU A 8 -17.71 24.75 21.72
CA LEU A 8 -17.11 23.87 22.73
C LEU A 8 -17.21 22.39 22.34
N SER A 9 -18.32 21.96 21.74
CA SER A 9 -18.49 20.60 21.21
C SER A 9 -17.51 20.31 20.06
N SER A 10 -17.34 21.25 19.12
CA SER A 10 -16.38 21.11 18.02
C SER A 10 -14.93 21.09 18.51
N LEU A 11 -14.56 21.92 19.48
CA LEU A 11 -13.23 21.91 20.09
C LEU A 11 -12.94 20.63 20.88
N LEU A 12 -13.93 20.09 21.60
CA LEU A 12 -13.83 18.80 22.27
C LEU A 12 -13.71 17.64 21.27
N LEU A 13 -14.43 17.68 20.14
CA LEU A 13 -14.29 16.72 19.05
C LEU A 13 -12.89 16.77 18.42
N ILE A 14 -12.38 17.97 18.14
CA ILE A 14 -11.04 18.17 17.57
C ILE A 14 -9.95 17.74 18.56
N CYS A 15 -10.07 18.07 19.85
CA CYS A 15 -9.14 17.61 20.89
C CYS A 15 -9.21 16.09 21.12
N THR A 16 -10.38 15.47 21.00
CA THR A 16 -10.52 14.00 21.12
C THR A 16 -9.90 13.29 19.93
N VAL A 17 -10.11 13.81 18.70
CA VAL A 17 -9.47 13.30 17.47
C VAL A 17 -7.93 13.45 17.55
N LEU A 18 -7.42 14.57 18.08
CA LEU A 18 -5.97 14.78 18.27
C LEU A 18 -5.36 13.89 19.35
N LYS A 19 -6.10 13.58 20.43
CA LYS A 19 -5.60 12.77 21.55
C LYS A 19 -5.56 11.27 21.22
N VAL A 20 -6.47 10.80 20.39
CA VAL A 20 -6.48 9.42 19.84
C VAL A 20 -5.25 9.18 18.94
N GLY A 21 -4.81 10.19 18.19
CA GLY A 21 -3.63 10.07 17.31
C GLY A 21 -2.27 9.87 18.03
N LYS A 22 -2.19 10.12 19.35
CA LYS A 22 -0.91 10.06 20.10
C LYS A 22 -0.66 8.71 20.78
N CYS A 23 -1.72 8.00 21.20
CA CYS A 23 -1.62 6.69 21.87
C CYS A 23 -1.33 5.55 20.87
N MET A 24 -1.66 5.75 19.59
CA MET A 24 -1.49 4.73 18.56
C MET A 24 -0.04 4.57 18.08
N ARG A 25 0.94 5.35 18.59
CA ARG A 25 2.28 5.52 18.00
C ARG A 25 3.21 4.28 18.05
N HIS A 26 2.96 3.31 18.94
CA HIS A 26 3.87 2.18 19.16
C HIS A 26 3.42 0.85 18.53
N HIS A 27 2.21 0.78 17.96
CA HIS A 27 1.62 -0.42 17.34
C HIS A 27 1.57 -0.33 15.79
N LEU A 28 2.29 0.64 15.19
CA LEU A 28 2.15 1.12 13.79
C LEU A 28 2.73 0.24 12.68
N THR A 29 3.49 -0.81 12.94
CA THR A 29 4.13 -1.58 11.86
C THR A 29 3.17 -2.58 11.23
N HIS A 30 2.37 -3.29 12.03
CA HIS A 30 1.37 -4.24 11.52
C HIS A 30 0.09 -3.59 10.97
N LEU A 31 -0.30 -2.41 11.46
CA LEU A 31 -1.49 -1.72 10.94
C LEU A 31 -1.27 -1.17 9.52
N ARG A 32 -0.07 -0.67 9.18
CA ARG A 32 0.19 -0.08 7.85
C ARG A 32 0.01 -1.06 6.69
N ALA A 33 0.45 -2.31 6.86
CA ALA A 33 0.29 -3.34 5.82
C ALA A 33 -1.18 -3.73 5.65
N MET A 34 -1.93 -3.83 6.75
CA MET A 34 -3.36 -4.14 6.73
C MET A 34 -4.18 -2.98 6.15
N ASP A 35 -3.87 -1.73 6.50
CA ASP A 35 -4.56 -0.55 5.96
C ASP A 35 -4.34 -0.40 4.45
N LEU A 36 -3.12 -0.72 3.99
CA LEU A 36 -2.76 -0.70 2.57
C LEU A 36 -3.37 -1.89 1.80
N LEU A 37 -3.39 -3.10 2.39
CA LEU A 37 -4.10 -4.26 1.86
C LEU A 37 -5.61 -3.97 1.72
N MET A 38 -6.18 -3.32 2.73
CA MET A 38 -7.58 -2.93 2.75
C MET A 38 -7.89 -1.86 1.71
N ALA A 39 -7.00 -0.87 1.54
CA ALA A 39 -7.12 0.10 0.45
C ALA A 39 -7.02 -0.58 -0.93
N PHE A 40 -6.10 -1.52 -1.08
CA PHE A 40 -5.91 -2.31 -2.29
C PHE A 40 -7.15 -3.14 -2.67
N LEU A 41 -7.68 -3.92 -1.73
CA LEU A 41 -8.93 -4.68 -1.90
C LEU A 41 -10.11 -3.76 -2.24
N SER A 42 -10.10 -2.52 -1.76
CA SER A 42 -11.18 -1.54 -2.02
C SER A 42 -11.08 -0.91 -3.40
N VAL A 43 -9.87 -0.77 -3.95
CA VAL A 43 -9.68 -0.35 -5.34
C VAL A 43 -10.12 -1.48 -6.27
N ILE A 44 -9.76 -2.73 -5.97
CA ILE A 44 -10.21 -3.90 -6.74
C ILE A 44 -11.73 -4.01 -6.74
N SER A 45 -12.39 -3.92 -5.57
CA SER A 45 -13.85 -4.00 -5.50
C SER A 45 -14.52 -2.92 -6.35
N VAL A 46 -14.03 -1.69 -6.32
CA VAL A 46 -14.56 -0.59 -7.13
C VAL A 46 -14.35 -0.87 -8.63
N VAL A 47 -13.18 -1.34 -9.03
CA VAL A 47 -12.88 -1.70 -10.43
C VAL A 47 -13.82 -2.81 -10.93
N LEU A 48 -14.02 -3.87 -10.13
CA LEU A 48 -14.94 -4.96 -10.45
C LEU A 48 -16.39 -4.47 -10.58
N VAL A 49 -16.80 -3.55 -9.70
CA VAL A 49 -18.15 -2.94 -9.75
C VAL A 49 -18.32 -2.05 -10.97
N THR A 50 -17.32 -1.26 -11.34
CA THR A 50 -17.36 -0.44 -12.56
C THR A 50 -17.36 -1.31 -13.81
N ALA A 51 -16.60 -2.41 -13.82
CA ALA A 51 -16.59 -3.38 -14.92
C ALA A 51 -17.96 -4.06 -15.08
N ARG A 52 -18.62 -4.44 -13.98
CA ARG A 52 -19.99 -4.98 -14.00
C ARG A 52 -21.02 -3.95 -14.46
N TRP A 53 -20.89 -2.69 -14.05
CA TRP A 53 -21.82 -1.63 -14.45
C TRP A 53 -21.83 -1.45 -15.96
N TRP A 54 -20.65 -1.48 -16.58
CA TRP A 54 -20.52 -1.23 -18.00
C TRP A 54 -20.77 -2.48 -18.86
N GLY A 55 -20.41 -3.67 -18.39
CA GLY A 55 -20.58 -4.93 -19.13
C GLY A 55 -21.99 -5.55 -19.08
N HIS A 56 -23.01 -4.86 -18.56
CA HIS A 56 -24.33 -5.46 -18.33
C HIS A 56 -25.02 -5.97 -19.62
N GLU A 57 -24.66 -5.46 -20.79
CA GLU A 57 -25.28 -5.87 -22.07
C GLU A 57 -24.49 -6.92 -22.88
N SER A 58 -23.21 -7.20 -22.55
CA SER A 58 -22.34 -8.07 -23.38
C SER A 58 -21.78 -9.31 -22.66
N LEU A 59 -22.04 -9.47 -21.34
CA LEU A 59 -21.48 -10.56 -20.56
C LEU A 59 -22.35 -11.83 -20.56
N THR A 60 -21.72 -12.97 -20.88
CA THR A 60 -22.30 -14.31 -20.69
C THR A 60 -22.66 -14.53 -19.21
N PRO A 61 -23.78 -15.22 -18.87
CA PRO A 61 -24.24 -15.37 -17.48
C PRO A 61 -23.21 -16.03 -16.55
N GLN A 62 -22.29 -16.84 -17.09
CA GLN A 62 -21.22 -17.49 -16.32
C GLN A 62 -20.12 -16.53 -15.87
N THR A 63 -19.76 -15.52 -16.67
CA THR A 63 -18.72 -14.54 -16.31
C THR A 63 -19.25 -13.56 -15.26
N LEU A 64 -20.52 -13.16 -15.39
CA LEU A 64 -21.24 -12.35 -14.41
C LEU A 64 -21.31 -13.00 -13.03
N GLN A 65 -21.50 -14.32 -12.97
CA GLN A 65 -21.54 -15.07 -11.72
C GLN A 65 -20.16 -15.14 -11.04
N LEU A 66 -19.09 -15.34 -11.82
CA LEU A 66 -17.73 -15.36 -11.30
C LEU A 66 -17.31 -13.99 -10.73
N PHE A 67 -17.72 -12.89 -11.38
CA PHE A 67 -17.53 -11.53 -10.85
C PHE A 67 -18.30 -11.29 -9.54
N TYR A 68 -19.52 -11.84 -9.42
CA TYR A 68 -20.31 -11.74 -8.20
C TYR A 68 -19.67 -12.52 -7.04
N ASP A 69 -19.18 -13.72 -7.32
CA ASP A 69 -18.52 -14.57 -6.31
C ASP A 69 -17.21 -13.94 -5.80
N LEU A 70 -16.40 -13.36 -6.71
CA LEU A 70 -15.17 -12.64 -6.33
C LEU A 70 -15.45 -11.39 -5.49
N ASP A 71 -16.41 -10.55 -5.91
CA ASP A 71 -16.81 -9.35 -5.18
C ASP A 71 -17.40 -9.69 -3.79
N SER A 72 -18.20 -10.76 -3.72
CA SER A 72 -18.75 -11.28 -2.47
C SER A 72 -17.65 -11.75 -1.52
N LEU A 73 -16.63 -12.45 -2.02
CA LEU A 73 -15.48 -12.90 -1.23
C LEU A 73 -14.69 -11.72 -0.65
N ILE A 74 -14.44 -10.70 -1.47
CA ILE A 74 -13.79 -9.44 -1.04
C ILE A 74 -14.63 -8.74 0.05
N CYS A 75 -15.95 -8.70 -0.11
CA CYS A 75 -16.86 -8.12 0.89
C CYS A 75 -16.84 -8.89 2.22
N TYR A 76 -16.85 -10.21 2.20
CA TYR A 76 -16.73 -11.02 3.43
C TYR A 76 -15.40 -10.79 4.14
N PHE A 77 -14.30 -10.65 3.40
CA PHE A 77 -13.01 -10.30 3.96
C PHE A 77 -13.04 -8.94 4.67
N PHE A 78 -13.66 -7.92 4.04
CA PHE A 78 -13.85 -6.60 4.64
C PHE A 78 -14.70 -6.63 5.91
N LEU A 79 -15.80 -7.39 5.88
CA LEU A 79 -16.69 -7.57 7.02
C LEU A 79 -15.96 -8.26 8.18
N ALA A 80 -15.21 -9.31 7.89
CA ALA A 80 -14.41 -10.04 8.89
C ALA A 80 -13.35 -9.15 9.53
N HIS A 81 -12.68 -8.32 8.73
CA HIS A 81 -11.71 -7.35 9.24
C HIS A 81 -12.36 -6.29 10.15
N PHE A 82 -13.51 -5.74 9.73
CA PHE A 82 -14.27 -4.81 10.55
C PHE A 82 -14.75 -5.45 11.86
N ALA A 83 -15.26 -6.68 11.81
CA ALA A 83 -15.70 -7.45 12.98
C ALA A 83 -14.53 -7.75 13.93
N TYR A 84 -13.36 -8.09 13.40
CA TYR A 84 -12.16 -8.30 14.19
C TYR A 84 -11.72 -7.01 14.92
N GLY A 85 -11.72 -5.87 14.22
CA GLY A 85 -11.45 -4.56 14.82
C GLY A 85 -12.48 -4.17 15.87
N TRP A 86 -13.76 -4.46 15.61
CA TRP A 86 -14.87 -4.23 16.54
C TRP A 86 -14.72 -5.01 17.85
N LEU A 87 -14.37 -6.30 17.76
CA LEU A 87 -14.26 -7.20 18.90
C LEU A 87 -13.03 -6.89 19.76
N ARG A 88 -11.95 -6.40 19.16
CA ARG A 88 -10.67 -6.15 19.83
C ARG A 88 -10.51 -4.71 20.33
N ALA A 89 -11.38 -3.78 19.92
CA ALA A 89 -11.33 -2.40 20.38
C ALA A 89 -11.76 -2.28 21.86
N PRO A 90 -10.95 -1.60 22.71
CA PRO A 90 -11.30 -1.38 24.11
C PRO A 90 -12.54 -0.50 24.28
N ASP A 91 -12.81 0.43 23.35
CA ASP A 91 -14.01 1.28 23.29
C ASP A 91 -14.84 1.03 22.02
N ARG A 92 -15.82 0.13 22.11
CA ARG A 92 -16.65 -0.32 20.98
C ARG A 92 -17.45 0.82 20.30
N THR A 93 -17.90 1.80 21.09
CA THR A 93 -18.75 2.91 20.58
C THR A 93 -17.94 4.03 19.92
N ALA A 94 -16.69 4.24 20.36
CA ALA A 94 -15.77 5.17 19.70
C ALA A 94 -15.28 4.57 18.38
N PHE A 95 -14.98 3.27 18.37
CA PHE A 95 -14.61 2.55 17.15
C PHE A 95 -15.75 2.55 16.11
N PHE A 96 -17.01 2.34 16.52
CA PHE A 96 -18.15 2.46 15.60
C PHE A 96 -18.26 3.84 14.99
N ARG A 97 -18.21 4.90 15.81
CA ARG A 97 -18.40 6.27 15.33
C ARG A 97 -17.27 6.73 14.40
N ALA A 98 -16.06 6.19 14.54
CA ALA A 98 -14.97 6.45 13.61
C ALA A 98 -15.11 5.65 12.30
N ASN A 99 -15.68 4.44 12.36
CA ASN A 99 -15.67 3.48 11.25
C ASN A 99 -17.06 3.21 10.62
N TRP A 100 -18.12 3.91 11.05
CA TRP A 100 -19.50 3.64 10.60
C TRP A 100 -19.69 3.82 9.09
N ILE A 101 -18.86 4.64 8.43
CA ILE A 101 -18.88 4.86 6.97
C ILE A 101 -18.47 3.60 6.19
N TYR A 102 -17.71 2.68 6.82
CA TYR A 102 -17.24 1.45 6.17
C TYR A 102 -18.24 0.30 6.23
N LEU A 103 -19.19 0.34 7.17
CA LEU A 103 -20.18 -0.71 7.38
C LEU A 103 -21.19 -0.84 6.20
N PRO A 104 -21.73 0.25 5.62
CA PRO A 104 -22.63 0.19 4.47
C PRO A 104 -21.96 -0.40 3.22
N GLY A 105 -20.64 -0.21 3.09
CA GLY A 105 -19.87 -0.71 1.95
C GLY A 105 -19.52 -2.19 2.04
N SER A 106 -19.51 -2.79 3.24
CA SER A 106 -19.08 -4.19 3.46
C SER A 106 -20.22 -5.22 3.45
N LEU A 107 -21.47 -4.80 3.21
CA LEU A 107 -22.63 -5.69 3.25
C LEU A 107 -22.94 -6.26 1.86
N PRO A 108 -22.68 -7.55 1.60
CA PRO A 108 -22.91 -8.16 0.28
C PRO A 108 -24.41 -8.39 -0.04
N MET A 109 -25.28 -8.30 0.98
CA MET A 109 -26.66 -8.81 0.90
C MET A 109 -27.69 -7.86 0.28
N VAL A 110 -27.30 -6.64 -0.11
CA VAL A 110 -28.24 -5.61 -0.60
C VAL A 110 -27.76 -5.05 -1.94
N GLU A 111 -28.31 -5.57 -3.05
CA GLU A 111 -28.06 -5.05 -4.39
C GLU A 111 -28.48 -3.58 -4.55
N GLN A 112 -29.41 -3.10 -3.73
CA GLN A 112 -29.89 -1.71 -3.74
C GLN A 112 -28.84 -0.70 -3.21
N LEU A 113 -27.80 -1.16 -2.50
CA LEU A 113 -26.73 -0.31 -1.96
C LEU A 113 -25.49 -0.24 -2.87
N ARG A 114 -25.64 -0.44 -4.19
CA ARG A 114 -24.54 -0.31 -5.17
C ARG A 114 -23.71 0.97 -5.00
N TRP A 115 -24.37 2.10 -4.74
CA TRP A 115 -23.73 3.40 -4.51
C TRP A 115 -22.91 3.46 -3.21
N ALA A 116 -23.26 2.66 -2.20
CA ALA A 116 -22.49 2.59 -0.96
C ALA A 116 -21.07 2.04 -1.18
N ARG A 117 -20.81 1.39 -2.33
CA ARG A 117 -19.46 0.94 -2.71
C ARG A 117 -18.54 2.08 -3.12
N LEU A 118 -19.08 3.18 -3.66
CA LEU A 118 -18.28 4.39 -3.92
C LEU A 118 -17.80 5.04 -2.62
N LEU A 119 -18.48 4.83 -1.49
CA LEU A 119 -18.00 5.26 -0.18
C LEU A 119 -16.71 4.54 0.24
N GLN A 120 -16.34 3.42 -0.41
CA GLN A 120 -15.04 2.79 -0.21
C GLN A 120 -13.89 3.62 -0.83
N LEU A 121 -14.14 4.40 -1.90
CA LEU A 121 -13.14 5.34 -2.44
C LEU A 121 -12.81 6.46 -1.46
N TRP A 122 -13.75 6.83 -0.59
CA TRP A 122 -13.49 7.76 0.50
C TRP A 122 -12.40 7.22 1.45
N ARG A 123 -12.31 5.90 1.63
CA ARG A 123 -11.23 5.28 2.42
C ARG A 123 -9.87 5.45 1.77
N VAL A 124 -9.79 5.26 0.45
CA VAL A 124 -8.56 5.51 -0.33
C VAL A 124 -8.17 6.99 -0.22
N TYR A 125 -9.14 7.91 -0.38
CA TYR A 125 -8.92 9.34 -0.20
C TYR A 125 -8.44 9.69 1.22
N GLN A 126 -9.02 9.07 2.25
CA GLN A 126 -8.62 9.27 3.64
C GLN A 126 -7.20 8.75 3.90
N LEU A 127 -6.82 7.59 3.35
CA LEU A 127 -5.45 7.08 3.42
C LEU A 127 -4.45 8.07 2.79
N PHE A 128 -4.80 8.64 1.63
CA PHE A 128 -4.01 9.68 0.97
C PHE A 128 -3.91 10.97 1.81
N ARG A 129 -4.98 11.35 2.51
CA ARG A 129 -5.03 12.56 3.35
C ARG A 129 -4.30 12.40 4.69
N GLU A 130 -4.35 11.21 5.29
CA GLU A 130 -3.70 10.91 6.56
C GLU A 130 -2.20 10.61 6.40
N HIS A 131 -1.77 10.30 5.16
CA HIS A 131 -0.37 10.08 4.82
C HIS A 131 0.13 11.03 3.70
N PRO A 132 0.33 12.33 4.01
CA PRO A 132 0.92 13.28 3.07
C PRO A 132 2.34 12.90 2.61
N ASP A 133 2.99 11.98 3.35
CA ASP A 133 4.30 11.41 3.04
C ASP A 133 4.29 10.36 1.90
N PHE A 134 3.14 10.06 1.27
CA PHE A 134 3.12 9.21 0.06
C PHE A 134 4.04 9.76 -1.05
N TRP A 135 4.07 11.10 -1.21
CA TRP A 135 5.02 11.79 -2.09
C TRP A 135 6.46 11.81 -1.58
N ALA A 136 6.67 11.58 -0.29
CA ALA A 136 7.99 11.45 0.32
C ALA A 136 8.51 10.00 0.23
N MET A 137 7.66 8.96 0.11
CA MET A 137 8.08 7.58 -0.20
C MET A 137 8.81 7.49 -1.54
N PHE A 138 8.38 8.27 -2.55
CA PHE A 138 9.09 8.36 -3.83
C PHE A 138 10.44 9.10 -3.73
N ARG A 139 10.63 9.94 -2.70
CA ARG A 139 11.83 10.77 -2.49
C ARG A 139 12.75 10.28 -1.38
N ARG A 140 12.35 9.29 -0.58
CA ARG A 140 13.08 8.89 0.62
C ARG A 140 13.15 7.38 0.73
N GLU A 141 14.28 6.87 0.25
CA GLU A 141 14.84 5.55 0.53
C GLU A 141 14.62 5.12 1.99
N ARG A 142 13.81 4.08 2.23
CA ARG A 142 13.99 3.09 3.32
C ARG A 142 13.02 1.89 3.19
N ASN A 143 13.57 0.84 2.57
CA ASN A 143 13.56 -0.60 2.88
C ASN A 143 12.33 -1.42 3.33
N GLU A 144 11.20 -0.87 3.79
CA GLU A 144 10.08 -1.75 4.22
C GLU A 144 8.73 -1.45 3.59
N THR A 145 8.55 -0.28 2.99
CA THR A 145 7.28 0.11 2.34
C THR A 145 7.35 0.07 0.81
N THR A 146 8.51 -0.26 0.24
CA THR A 146 8.78 -0.28 -1.19
C THR A 146 8.01 -1.39 -1.90
N LEU A 147 8.02 -2.63 -1.39
CA LEU A 147 7.26 -3.73 -1.99
C LEU A 147 5.76 -3.48 -2.01
N SER A 148 5.19 -3.07 -0.87
CA SER A 148 3.76 -2.76 -0.78
C SER A 148 3.37 -1.59 -1.69
N GLY A 149 4.23 -0.57 -1.81
CA GLY A 149 4.02 0.54 -2.73
C GLY A 149 4.10 0.13 -4.21
N ILE A 150 5.05 -0.73 -4.57
CA ILE A 150 5.20 -1.30 -5.92
C ILE A 150 3.97 -2.14 -6.28
N LEU A 151 3.54 -3.05 -5.40
CA LEU A 151 2.34 -3.86 -5.64
C LEU A 151 1.09 -2.98 -5.74
N PHE A 152 0.95 -1.98 -4.87
CA PHE A 152 -0.14 -1.01 -4.96
C PHE A 152 -0.17 -0.28 -6.31
N LEU A 153 0.99 0.21 -6.77
CA LEU A 153 1.12 0.88 -8.07
C LEU A 153 0.78 -0.08 -9.23
N PHE A 154 1.22 -1.33 -9.18
CA PHE A 154 0.89 -2.35 -10.18
C PHE A 154 -0.62 -2.51 -10.34
N PHE A 155 -1.33 -2.75 -9.25
CA PHE A 155 -2.77 -2.97 -9.31
C PHE A 155 -3.57 -1.71 -9.60
N LEU A 156 -3.09 -0.54 -9.17
CA LEU A 156 -3.66 0.75 -9.56
C LEU A 156 -3.58 0.95 -11.08
N LEU A 157 -2.40 0.74 -11.66
CA LEU A 157 -2.19 0.83 -13.11
C LEU A 157 -3.01 -0.23 -13.85
N LEU A 158 -3.18 -1.42 -13.26
CA LEU A 158 -3.99 -2.47 -13.85
C LEU A 158 -5.48 -2.10 -13.90
N GLY A 159 -6.03 -1.57 -12.80
CA GLY A 159 -7.43 -1.13 -12.75
C GLY A 159 -7.71 0.09 -13.61
N VAL A 160 -6.88 1.14 -13.49
CA VAL A 160 -7.03 2.37 -14.27
C VAL A 160 -6.73 2.12 -15.75
N GLY A 161 -5.68 1.37 -16.06
CA GLY A 161 -5.30 1.01 -17.43
C GLY A 161 -6.40 0.21 -18.13
N SER A 162 -6.97 -0.79 -17.45
CA SER A 162 -8.10 -1.57 -17.97
C SER A 162 -9.32 -0.69 -18.23
N GLY A 163 -9.70 0.17 -17.26
CA GLY A 163 -10.85 1.06 -17.41
C GLY A 163 -10.70 2.10 -18.52
N VAL A 164 -9.53 2.75 -18.59
CA VAL A 164 -9.24 3.76 -19.64
C VAL A 164 -9.14 3.10 -21.01
N MET A 165 -8.47 1.95 -21.12
CA MET A 165 -8.31 1.27 -22.40
C MET A 165 -9.66 0.80 -22.94
N TYR A 166 -10.49 0.24 -22.07
CA TYR A 166 -11.85 -0.14 -22.43
C TYR A 166 -12.68 1.07 -22.86
N TRP A 167 -12.60 2.19 -22.14
CA TRP A 167 -13.35 3.40 -22.48
C TRP A 167 -13.01 3.95 -23.87
N ILE A 168 -11.72 3.94 -24.25
CA ILE A 168 -11.24 4.46 -25.54
C ILE A 168 -11.55 3.50 -26.69
N GLU A 169 -11.36 2.19 -26.48
CA GLU A 169 -11.46 1.19 -27.56
C GLU A 169 -12.85 0.58 -27.69
N SER A 170 -13.73 0.72 -26.69
CA SER A 170 -15.10 0.22 -26.78
C SER A 170 -15.90 0.99 -27.83
N GLY A 171 -16.58 0.26 -28.72
CA GLY A 171 -17.44 0.85 -29.76
C GLY A 171 -16.69 1.41 -30.98
N GLN A 172 -15.36 1.26 -31.05
CA GLN A 172 -14.57 1.69 -32.20
C GLN A 172 -14.52 0.60 -33.28
N PRO A 173 -14.74 0.95 -34.57
CA PRO A 173 -14.79 -0.03 -35.65
C PRO A 173 -13.43 -0.71 -35.83
N GLY A 174 -13.41 -2.03 -35.66
CA GLY A 174 -12.22 -2.86 -35.81
C GLY A 174 -11.38 -3.01 -34.55
N SER A 175 -11.79 -2.45 -33.40
CA SER A 175 -11.16 -2.73 -32.11
C SER A 175 -11.17 -4.23 -31.79
N GLN A 176 -10.10 -4.73 -31.17
CA GLN A 176 -10.06 -6.09 -30.62
C GLN A 176 -10.47 -6.13 -29.15
N ILE A 177 -10.52 -4.96 -28.49
CA ILE A 177 -10.83 -4.81 -27.07
C ILE A 177 -12.29 -4.39 -26.98
N GLU A 178 -13.18 -5.38 -27.02
CA GLU A 178 -14.64 -5.15 -27.01
C GLU A 178 -15.26 -5.36 -25.64
N THR A 179 -14.64 -6.19 -24.79
CA THR A 179 -15.15 -6.46 -23.43
C THR A 179 -14.24 -5.87 -22.35
N PRO A 180 -14.79 -5.58 -21.15
CA PRO A 180 -13.97 -5.18 -20.00
C PRO A 180 -12.93 -6.23 -19.62
N TYR A 181 -13.22 -7.51 -19.87
CA TYR A 181 -12.30 -8.61 -19.62
C TYR A 181 -11.10 -8.55 -20.58
N ASP A 182 -11.34 -8.29 -21.86
CA ASP A 182 -10.27 -8.14 -22.86
C ASP A 182 -9.34 -6.98 -22.51
N ALA A 183 -9.91 -5.87 -22.02
CA ALA A 183 -9.13 -4.73 -21.56
C ALA A 183 -8.31 -5.05 -20.30
N PHE A 184 -8.88 -5.80 -19.36
CA PHE A 184 -8.17 -6.28 -18.16
C PHE A 184 -7.01 -7.22 -18.54
N TRP A 185 -7.28 -8.20 -19.39
CA TRP A 185 -6.30 -9.17 -19.89
C TRP A 185 -5.17 -8.45 -20.63
N TRP A 186 -5.50 -7.57 -21.57
CA TRP A 186 -4.53 -6.77 -22.31
C TRP A 186 -3.65 -5.92 -21.37
N THR A 187 -4.27 -5.26 -20.38
CA THR A 187 -3.55 -4.42 -19.42
C THR A 187 -2.62 -5.28 -18.55
N LEU A 188 -3.07 -6.45 -18.09
CA LEU A 188 -2.25 -7.38 -17.32
C LEU A 188 -1.05 -7.87 -18.14
N VAL A 189 -1.27 -8.32 -19.38
CA VAL A 189 -0.24 -8.84 -20.28
C VAL A 189 0.78 -7.75 -20.67
N THR A 190 0.31 -6.53 -20.90
CA THR A 190 1.15 -5.38 -21.26
C THR A 190 1.94 -4.88 -20.05
N LEU A 191 1.29 -4.72 -18.90
CA LEU A 191 1.94 -4.24 -17.67
C LEU A 191 2.93 -5.26 -17.08
N SER A 192 2.64 -6.55 -17.24
CA SER A 192 3.57 -7.65 -16.90
C SER A 192 4.73 -7.81 -17.88
N THR A 193 4.78 -7.00 -18.95
CA THR A 193 5.77 -7.05 -20.03
C THR A 193 5.80 -8.36 -20.84
N VAL A 194 4.75 -9.19 -20.75
CA VAL A 194 4.64 -10.45 -21.51
C VAL A 194 4.33 -10.17 -22.98
N GLY A 195 3.33 -9.32 -23.25
CA GLY A 195 3.02 -8.85 -24.60
C GLY A 195 2.72 -9.95 -25.64
N TYR A 196 1.69 -10.78 -25.40
CA TYR A 196 1.30 -11.83 -26.36
C TYR A 196 0.94 -11.29 -27.76
N GLY A 197 0.42 -10.06 -27.85
CA GLY A 197 0.03 -9.44 -29.10
C GLY A 197 -1.28 -9.98 -29.68
N ASP A 198 -2.05 -10.72 -28.89
CA ASP A 198 -3.39 -11.21 -29.20
C ASP A 198 -4.41 -10.06 -29.26
N LEU A 199 -4.31 -9.14 -28.32
CA LEU A 199 -5.09 -7.90 -28.27
C LEU A 199 -4.14 -6.70 -28.40
N VAL A 200 -4.50 -5.73 -29.23
CA VAL A 200 -3.76 -4.47 -29.34
C VAL A 200 -4.70 -3.29 -29.61
N PRO A 201 -4.49 -2.13 -28.96
CA PRO A 201 -5.27 -0.94 -29.23
C PRO A 201 -5.03 -0.44 -30.65
N LYS A 202 -6.12 -0.11 -31.34
CA LYS A 202 -6.05 0.36 -32.73
C LYS A 202 -6.21 1.86 -32.85
N THR A 203 -6.85 2.51 -31.88
CA THR A 203 -7.04 3.96 -31.87
C THR A 203 -5.72 4.69 -31.59
N GLU A 204 -5.59 5.92 -32.10
CA GLU A 204 -4.41 6.76 -31.82
C GLU A 204 -4.31 7.12 -30.33
N GLU A 205 -5.46 7.45 -29.71
CA GLU A 205 -5.56 7.73 -28.28
C GLU A 205 -5.19 6.51 -27.43
N GLY A 206 -5.66 5.32 -27.83
CA GLY A 206 -5.36 4.07 -27.17
C GLY A 206 -3.88 3.71 -27.24
N ARG A 207 -3.22 3.96 -28.38
CA ARG A 207 -1.78 3.78 -28.55
C ARG A 207 -0.95 4.76 -27.70
N PHE A 208 -1.42 5.99 -27.54
CA PHE A 208 -0.79 6.96 -26.65
C PHE A 208 -0.86 6.48 -25.19
N VAL A 209 -2.05 6.06 -24.73
CA VAL A 209 -2.22 5.50 -23.38
C VAL A 209 -1.40 4.23 -23.18
N ALA A 210 -1.38 3.34 -24.18
CA ALA A 210 -0.57 2.12 -24.14
C ALA A 210 0.92 2.42 -24.01
N SER A 211 1.42 3.44 -24.71
CA SER A 211 2.82 3.86 -24.63
C SER A 211 3.19 4.32 -23.21
N LEU A 212 2.31 5.10 -22.57
CA LEU A 212 2.48 5.50 -21.17
C LEU A 212 2.45 4.29 -20.24
N LEU A 213 1.49 3.38 -20.44
CA LEU A 213 1.35 2.18 -19.62
C LEU A 213 2.59 1.27 -19.71
N ILE A 214 3.17 1.12 -20.90
CA ILE A 214 4.41 0.37 -21.12
C ILE A 214 5.58 1.02 -20.35
N LEU A 215 5.71 2.35 -20.41
CA LEU A 215 6.76 3.08 -19.70
C LEU A 215 6.64 2.86 -18.17
N PHE A 216 5.44 2.90 -17.62
CA PHE A 216 5.20 2.59 -16.21
C PHE A 216 5.46 1.12 -15.88
N GLY A 217 5.09 0.18 -16.75
CA GLY A 217 5.35 -1.25 -16.57
C GLY A 217 6.85 -1.57 -16.49
N VAL A 218 7.64 -1.01 -17.41
CA VAL A 218 9.11 -1.15 -17.39
C VAL A 218 9.70 -0.54 -16.11
N GLY A 219 9.23 0.65 -15.72
CA GLY A 219 9.65 1.30 -14.47
C GLY A 219 9.35 0.45 -13.23
N LEU A 220 8.20 -0.23 -13.21
CA LEU A 220 7.80 -1.11 -12.12
C LEU A 220 8.68 -2.36 -12.02
N PHE A 221 8.98 -3.04 -13.14
CA PHE A 221 9.92 -4.16 -13.14
C PHE A 221 11.33 -3.72 -12.75
N GLY A 222 11.76 -2.53 -13.19
CA GLY A 222 13.00 -1.91 -12.74
C GLY A 222 13.02 -1.67 -11.22
N ALA A 223 11.92 -1.20 -10.65
CA ALA A 223 11.78 -1.02 -9.20
C ALA A 223 11.80 -2.35 -8.43
N ILE A 224 11.16 -3.41 -8.94
CA ILE A 224 11.22 -4.76 -8.34
C ILE A 224 12.65 -5.30 -8.40
N SER A 225 13.32 -5.18 -9.54
CA SER A 225 14.71 -5.60 -9.71
C SER A 225 15.64 -4.82 -8.78
N GLY A 226 15.48 -3.49 -8.69
CA GLY A 226 16.22 -2.64 -7.77
C GLY A 226 15.95 -2.99 -6.30
N PHE A 227 14.71 -3.34 -5.96
CA PHE A 227 14.38 -3.83 -4.63
C PHE A 227 15.05 -5.17 -4.32
N MET A 228 15.00 -6.14 -5.25
CA MET A 228 15.72 -7.41 -5.08
C MET A 228 17.22 -7.16 -4.92
N ALA A 229 17.81 -6.34 -5.78
CA ALA A 229 19.20 -5.92 -5.68
C ALA A 229 19.48 -5.32 -4.30
N SER A 230 18.62 -4.46 -3.75
CA SER A 230 18.79 -3.87 -2.41
C SER A 230 18.73 -4.88 -1.26
N ILE A 231 18.05 -6.02 -1.43
CA ILE A 231 18.09 -7.12 -0.44
C ILE A 231 19.44 -7.84 -0.51
N PHE A 232 19.95 -8.10 -1.71
CA PHE A 232 21.22 -8.80 -1.90
C PHE A 232 22.46 -7.92 -1.64
N LEU A 233 22.38 -6.64 -2.01
CA LEU A 233 23.41 -5.62 -1.85
C LEU A 233 23.30 -4.89 -0.51
N GLN A 234 22.35 -5.25 0.36
CA GLN A 234 22.44 -4.86 1.76
C GLN A 234 23.79 -5.36 2.25
N PRO A 235 24.77 -4.47 2.51
CA PRO A 235 26.05 -4.89 3.06
C PRO A 235 25.68 -5.64 4.32
N ALA A 236 26.17 -6.86 4.49
CA ALA A 236 25.93 -7.68 5.67
C ALA A 236 26.47 -6.94 6.90
N ARG A 237 25.73 -5.95 7.40
CA ARG A 237 25.97 -5.20 8.62
C ARG A 237 27.46 -4.82 8.82
N GLU A 238 28.15 -4.43 7.75
CA GLU A 238 29.57 -4.04 7.82
C GLU A 238 29.74 -2.86 8.79
N SER A 239 28.77 -1.96 8.87
CA SER A 239 28.82 -0.80 9.75
C SER A 239 28.71 -1.09 11.26
N GLU A 240 28.27 -2.28 11.70
CA GLU A 240 28.34 -2.62 13.13
C GLU A 240 29.52 -3.53 13.43
N THR A 241 29.80 -4.51 12.58
CA THR A 241 30.94 -5.42 12.79
C THR A 241 32.26 -4.67 12.73
N GLU A 242 32.39 -3.68 11.83
CA GLU A 242 33.58 -2.83 11.72
C GLU A 242 33.70 -1.83 12.87
N LYS A 243 32.58 -1.25 13.32
CA LYS A 243 32.54 -0.40 14.53
C LYS A 243 32.93 -1.19 15.79
N TRP A 244 32.41 -2.41 15.95
CA TRP A 244 32.81 -3.31 17.04
C TRP A 244 34.28 -3.67 16.95
N ARG A 245 34.80 -3.98 15.76
CA ARG A 245 36.22 -4.29 15.54
C ARG A 245 37.12 -3.12 15.93
N HIS A 246 36.76 -1.90 15.51
CA HIS A 246 37.49 -0.69 15.89
C HIS A 246 37.42 -0.42 17.40
N HIS A 247 36.26 -0.61 18.03
CA HIS A 247 36.14 -0.40 19.47
C HIS A 247 36.97 -1.42 20.28
N TYR A 248 36.93 -2.70 19.90
CA TYR A 248 37.75 -3.73 20.52
C TYR A 248 39.26 -3.50 20.34
N ASN A 249 39.70 -3.10 19.15
CA ASN A 249 41.11 -2.80 18.89
C ASN A 249 41.60 -1.62 19.73
N ASN A 250 40.82 -0.54 19.83
CA ASN A 250 41.17 0.61 20.67
C ASN A 250 41.25 0.24 22.16
N GLN A 251 40.34 -0.62 22.65
CA GLN A 251 40.41 -1.12 24.02
C GLN A 251 41.67 -1.98 24.25
N GLN A 252 42.04 -2.83 23.28
CA GLN A 252 43.26 -3.63 23.37
C GLN A 252 44.51 -2.77 23.41
N GLU A 253 44.59 -1.72 22.58
CA GLU A 253 45.73 -0.80 22.60
C GLU A 253 45.86 -0.07 23.94
N GLN A 254 44.75 0.39 24.53
CA GLN A 254 44.74 1.02 25.86
C GLN A 254 45.25 0.07 26.95
N LEU A 255 44.73 -1.15 27.00
CA LEU A 255 45.18 -2.19 27.93
C LEU A 255 46.67 -2.49 27.78
N LEU A 256 47.15 -2.57 26.54
CA LEU A 256 48.56 -2.85 26.25
C LEU A 256 49.46 -1.68 26.67
N HIS A 257 48.96 -0.45 26.57
CA HIS A 257 49.63 0.75 27.05
C HIS A 257 49.71 0.79 28.59
N GLU A 258 48.63 0.46 29.29
CA GLU A 258 48.59 0.38 30.76
C GLU A 258 49.54 -0.72 31.28
N LEU A 259 49.53 -1.90 30.66
CA LEU A 259 50.44 -2.99 31.04
C LEU A 259 51.91 -2.61 30.83
N ARG A 260 52.23 -1.85 29.78
CA ARG A 260 53.60 -1.34 29.56
C ARG A 260 54.00 -0.34 30.63
N ALA A 261 53.10 0.57 31.03
CA ALA A 261 53.34 1.55 32.08
C ALA A 261 53.56 0.88 33.45
N LEU A 262 52.67 -0.03 33.85
CA LEU A 262 52.79 -0.82 35.08
C LEU A 262 54.09 -1.62 35.13
N ARG A 263 54.47 -2.26 34.00
CA ARG A 263 55.74 -2.99 33.90
C ARG A 263 56.95 -2.09 34.05
N ALA A 264 56.89 -0.83 33.61
CA ALA A 264 57.97 0.13 33.78
C ALA A 264 58.10 0.56 35.25
N GLU A 265 56.98 0.89 35.91
CA GLU A 265 56.93 1.30 37.33
C GLU A 265 57.46 0.19 38.26
N VAL A 266 57.04 -1.07 38.05
CA VAL A 266 57.58 -2.21 38.81
C VAL A 266 59.09 -2.35 38.60
N ARG A 267 59.59 -2.07 37.39
CA ARG A 267 61.03 -2.13 37.08
C ARG A 267 61.81 -1.03 37.80
N GLU A 268 61.24 0.18 37.90
CA GLU A 268 61.81 1.29 38.67
C GLU A 268 61.82 0.99 40.17
N LEU A 269 60.71 0.50 40.73
CA LEU A 269 60.63 0.12 42.14
C LEU A 269 61.61 -1.00 42.50
N LYS A 270 61.80 -1.97 41.60
CA LYS A 270 62.77 -3.06 41.81
C LYS A 270 64.23 -2.59 41.74
N ASN A 271 64.51 -1.51 40.99
CA ASN A 271 65.85 -0.94 40.85
C ASN A 271 66.17 0.15 41.90
N LYS A 272 65.21 0.47 42.78
CA LYS A 272 65.43 1.39 43.89
C LYS A 272 66.19 0.64 45.00
N PRO A 273 67.43 1.05 45.33
CA PRO A 273 68.30 0.35 46.28
C PRO A 273 67.79 0.40 47.72
#